data_AF-A0A7X7A377-F1
#
_entry.id   AF-A0A7X7A377-F1
#
_cell.length_a   1.000
_cell.length_b   1.000
_cell.length_c   1.000
_cell.angle_alpha   90.00
_cell.angle_beta   90.00
_cell.angle_gamma   90.00
#
_symmetry.space_group_name_H-M   'P 1'
#
loop_
_entity.id
_entity.type
_entity.pdbx_description
1 polymer ?
#
loop_
_entity_poly.entity_id
_entity_poly.type
_entity_poly.pdbx_seq_one_letter_code
_entity_poly.pdbx_strand_id
1 'polypeptide(L)'
;MPGHMAIIITEGEFLPDEVSYSSIKVVEARYRDRSKKQKSGQVGINSADENFGEQYKGRRFLLKTHLNEKEKVKLIEYANSQIGKPYFLFADKQDTLQFNCATFVRHALRFAAKIDIDSGAGSVFFPNDIFDYPLFLKTNNRIRY
;
A
#
# COMPACT_ATOMS: atom_id res chain seq x y z
N MET A 1 1.34 11.85 -10.74
CA MET A 1 0.25 11.08 -10.09
C MET A 1 0.85 9.83 -9.45
N PRO A 2 0.52 9.53 -8.19
CA PRO A 2 0.85 8.26 -7.56
C PRO A 2 0.27 7.10 -8.34
N GLY A 3 1.12 6.15 -8.73
CA GLY A 3 0.74 5.03 -9.58
C GLY A 3 0.66 3.69 -8.85
N HIS A 4 1.07 3.63 -7.57
CA HIS A 4 1.19 2.38 -6.83
C HIS A 4 1.14 2.59 -5.32
N MET A 5 0.71 1.57 -4.58
CA MET A 5 0.55 1.59 -3.13
C MET A 5 0.96 0.27 -2.49
N ALA A 6 1.44 0.34 -1.25
CA ALA A 6 1.85 -0.81 -0.48
C ALA A 6 1.65 -0.57 1.02
N ILE A 7 1.67 -1.66 1.79
CA ILE A 7 1.65 -1.64 3.25
C ILE A 7 3.07 -1.92 3.74
N ILE A 8 3.62 -1.01 4.53
CA ILE A 8 4.91 -1.24 5.20
C ILE A 8 4.71 -2.25 6.33
N ILE A 9 5.59 -3.26 6.40
CA ILE A 9 5.56 -4.30 7.44
C ILE A 9 6.86 -4.40 8.26
N THR A 10 7.88 -3.61 7.92
CA THR A 10 9.08 -3.48 8.76
C THR A 10 8.81 -2.52 9.91
N GLU A 11 9.14 -2.92 11.13
CA GLU A 11 9.17 -2.03 12.30
C GLU A 11 10.37 -1.08 12.21
N GLY A 12 10.15 0.20 12.52
CA GLY A 12 11.22 1.20 12.56
C GLY A 12 10.75 2.62 12.29
N GLU A 13 11.63 3.59 12.58
CA GLU A 13 11.43 4.98 12.22
C GLU A 13 11.88 5.23 10.77
N PHE A 14 11.02 5.89 9.99
CA PHE A 14 11.29 6.22 8.59
C PHE A 14 11.87 7.63 8.51
N LEU A 15 13.19 7.74 8.64
CA LEU A 15 13.89 8.99 8.48
C LEU A 15 14.05 9.36 6.98
N PRO A 16 13.77 10.62 6.58
CA PRO A 16 13.78 11.00 5.16
C PRO A 16 15.09 10.83 4.42
N ASP A 17 16.20 10.92 5.14
CA ASP A 17 17.51 11.09 4.53
C ASP A 17 18.47 9.91 4.78
N GLU A 18 18.06 8.89 5.55
CA GLU A 18 18.98 7.82 6.01
C GLU A 18 18.51 6.38 5.76
N VAL A 19 17.28 6.15 5.29
CA VAL A 19 16.80 4.78 5.12
C VAL A 19 17.19 4.25 3.75
N SER A 20 18.11 3.28 3.73
CA SER A 20 18.22 2.39 2.57
C SER A 20 16.90 1.64 2.42
N TYR A 21 16.11 2.00 1.41
CA TYR A 21 14.81 1.39 1.11
C TYR A 21 14.88 -0.13 0.89
N SER A 22 16.09 -0.66 0.70
CA SER A 22 16.36 -2.10 0.66
C SER A 22 16.02 -2.85 1.96
N SER A 23 16.08 -2.15 3.10
CA SER A 23 15.77 -2.70 4.43
C SER A 23 14.28 -2.67 4.79
N ILE A 24 13.51 -1.84 4.08
CA ILE A 24 12.07 -1.71 4.28
C ILE A 24 11.37 -2.81 3.50
N LYS A 25 10.56 -3.61 4.19
CA LYS A 25 9.68 -4.59 3.57
C LYS A 25 8.28 -4.02 3.45
N VAL A 26 7.67 -4.28 2.31
CA VAL A 26 6.30 -3.91 2.01
C VAL A 26 5.53 -5.12 1.50
N VAL A 27 4.22 -5.15 1.79
CA VAL A 27 3.27 -6.03 1.11
C VAL A 27 2.52 -5.20 0.08
N GLU A 28 2.49 -5.67 -1.16
CA GLU A 28 1.86 -4.97 -2.27
C GLU A 28 1.21 -5.93 -3.26
N ALA A 29 0.09 -5.52 -3.84
CA ALA A 29 -0.47 -6.16 -5.03
C ALA A 29 0.15 -5.50 -6.27
N ARG A 30 0.94 -6.24 -7.04
CA ARG A 30 1.68 -5.70 -8.20
C ARG A 30 1.26 -6.33 -9.51
N TYR A 31 1.22 -5.53 -10.58
CA TYR A 31 0.94 -6.00 -11.94
C TYR A 31 2.01 -6.95 -12.47
N ARG A 32 3.28 -6.73 -12.11
CA ARG A 32 4.40 -7.56 -12.54
C ARG A 32 5.43 -7.69 -11.44
N ASP A 33 5.91 -8.91 -11.26
CA ASP A 33 7.09 -9.19 -10.47
C ASP A 33 8.35 -8.89 -11.31
N ARG A 34 9.06 -7.79 -10.98
CA ARG A 34 10.30 -7.42 -11.68
C ARG A 34 11.44 -8.39 -11.36
N SER A 35 11.42 -9.01 -10.18
CA SER A 35 12.46 -9.94 -9.71
C SER A 35 12.33 -11.34 -10.32
N LYS A 36 11.10 -11.85 -10.52
CA LYS A 36 10.86 -13.26 -10.90
C LYS A 36 10.58 -13.53 -12.38
N LYS A 37 10.60 -12.51 -13.26
CA LYS A 37 10.14 -12.61 -14.67
C LYS A 37 8.74 -13.25 -14.82
N GLN A 38 7.95 -13.37 -13.75
CA GLN A 38 6.61 -13.97 -13.78
C GLN A 38 5.63 -13.02 -14.47
N LYS A 39 4.79 -13.60 -15.34
CA LYS A 39 3.79 -12.87 -16.13
C LYS A 39 2.53 -12.50 -15.34
N SER A 40 2.23 -13.21 -14.25
CA SER A 40 1.05 -12.98 -13.42
C SER A 40 1.40 -12.14 -12.20
N GLY A 41 0.88 -10.93 -12.14
CA GLY A 41 0.93 -10.09 -10.96
C GLY A 41 0.18 -10.72 -9.78
N GLN A 42 0.67 -10.53 -8.56
CA GLN A 42 0.06 -11.05 -7.34
C GLN A 42 0.44 -10.18 -6.13
N VAL A 43 -0.23 -10.41 -5.00
CA VAL A 43 0.15 -9.89 -3.69
C VAL A 43 1.43 -10.59 -3.21
N GLY A 44 2.43 -9.83 -2.78
CA GLY A 44 3.67 -10.39 -2.24
C GLY A 44 4.43 -9.43 -1.33
N ILE A 45 5.41 -9.98 -0.61
CA ILE A 45 6.37 -9.22 0.20
C ILE A 45 7.57 -8.87 -0.68
N ASN A 46 7.94 -7.59 -0.72
CA ASN A 46 9.09 -7.10 -1.47
C ASN A 46 9.88 -6.07 -0.66
N SER A 47 11.09 -5.79 -1.14
CA SER A 47 11.82 -4.60 -0.73
C SER A 47 11.11 -3.35 -1.25
N ALA A 48 11.01 -2.31 -0.42
CA ALA A 48 10.45 -1.02 -0.84
C ALA A 48 11.27 -0.41 -1.98
N ASP A 49 12.57 -0.73 -2.10
CA ASP A 49 13.43 -0.22 -3.16
C ASP A 49 12.95 -0.59 -4.58
N GLU A 50 12.24 -1.71 -4.73
CA GLU A 50 11.74 -2.17 -6.04
C GLU A 50 10.73 -1.19 -6.68
N ASN A 51 9.82 -0.66 -5.88
CA ASN A 51 8.69 0.17 -6.35
C ASN A 51 8.62 1.56 -5.69
N PHE A 52 9.50 1.84 -4.72
CA PHE A 52 9.55 3.10 -3.96
C PHE A 52 10.99 3.59 -3.73
N GLY A 53 11.98 2.98 -4.39
CA GLY A 53 13.40 3.35 -4.35
C GLY A 53 13.72 4.76 -4.89
N GLU A 54 15.00 5.09 -4.97
CA GLU A 54 15.48 6.45 -5.20
C GLU A 54 15.01 7.07 -6.53
N GLN A 55 14.73 6.26 -7.56
CA GLN A 55 14.14 6.69 -8.82
C GLN A 55 12.76 7.38 -8.68
N TYR A 56 12.11 7.25 -7.52
CA TYR A 56 10.81 7.86 -7.20
C TYR A 56 10.91 9.02 -6.19
N LYS A 57 12.12 9.50 -5.88
CA LYS A 57 12.35 10.67 -5.01
C LYS A 57 11.58 11.90 -5.50
N GLY A 58 11.02 12.65 -4.55
CA GLY A 58 10.12 13.76 -4.80
C GLY A 58 8.74 13.35 -5.33
N ARG A 59 8.42 12.05 -5.51
CA ARG A 59 7.12 11.59 -6.02
C ARG A 59 6.46 10.54 -5.13
N ARG A 60 7.15 10.12 -4.07
CA ARG A 60 6.68 9.14 -3.08
C ARG A 60 6.09 9.85 -1.88
N PHE A 61 5.10 9.21 -1.28
CA PHE A 61 4.40 9.71 -0.10
C PHE A 61 4.33 8.60 0.94
N LEU A 62 4.71 8.91 2.19
CA LEU A 62 4.34 8.10 3.34
C LEU A 62 2.99 8.60 3.86
N LEU A 63 2.01 7.72 3.83
CA LEU A 63 0.68 7.98 4.37
C LEU A 63 0.59 7.37 5.77
N LYS A 64 0.52 8.23 6.79
CA LYS A 64 0.42 7.82 8.19
C LYS A 64 -1.04 7.75 8.61
N THR A 65 -1.35 6.71 9.37
CA THR A 65 -2.65 6.50 10.02
C THR A 65 -2.45 6.39 11.53
N HIS A 66 -3.50 6.65 12.31
CA HIS A 66 -3.45 6.61 13.78
C HIS A 66 -3.74 5.21 14.34
N LEU A 67 -3.09 4.18 13.78
CA LEU A 67 -3.31 2.80 14.23
C LEU A 67 -2.63 2.56 15.58
N ASN A 68 -3.37 1.97 16.52
CA ASN A 68 -2.78 1.42 17.74
C ASN A 68 -2.06 0.09 17.45
N GLU A 69 -1.27 -0.41 18.40
CA GLU A 69 -0.48 -1.64 18.22
C GLU A 69 -1.33 -2.85 17.82
N LYS A 70 -2.53 -3.00 18.40
CA LYS A 70 -3.44 -4.11 18.05
C LYS A 70 -3.93 -4.00 16.60
N GLU A 71 -4.18 -2.80 16.12
CA GLU A 71 -4.58 -2.56 14.73
C GLU A 71 -3.42 -2.76 13.75
N LYS A 72 -2.21 -2.36 14.12
CA LYS A 72 -1.00 -2.65 13.33
C LYS A 72 -0.78 -4.15 13.15
N VAL A 73 -0.91 -4.92 14.23
CA VAL A 73 -0.81 -6.39 14.19
C VAL A 73 -1.85 -6.97 13.23
N LYS A 74 -3.12 -6.58 13.36
CA LYS A 74 -4.19 -7.02 12.45
C LYS A 74 -3.95 -6.64 10.99
N LEU A 75 -3.40 -5.46 10.74
CA LEU A 75 -3.06 -4.99 9.39
C LEU A 75 -2.01 -5.90 8.76
N ILE A 76 -0.96 -6.25 9.52
CA ILE A 76 0.12 -7.13 9.07
C ILE A 76 -0.39 -8.56 8.88
N GLU A 77 -1.18 -9.10 9.81
CA GLU A 77 -1.83 -10.42 9.70
C GLU A 77 -2.69 -10.50 8.45
N TYR A 78 -3.53 -9.48 8.22
CA TYR A 78 -4.34 -9.40 7.01
C TYR A 78 -3.44 -9.39 5.77
N ALA A 79 -2.47 -8.47 5.69
CA ALA A 79 -1.58 -8.34 4.54
C ALA A 79 -0.88 -9.66 4.20
N ASN A 80 -0.36 -10.37 5.20
CA ASN A 80 0.28 -11.67 5.04
C ASN A 80 -0.69 -12.76 4.57
N SER A 81 -1.93 -12.78 5.07
CA SER A 81 -2.95 -13.75 4.66
C SER A 81 -3.41 -13.60 3.19
N GLN A 82 -3.11 -12.47 2.54
CA GLN A 82 -3.47 -12.23 1.14
C GLN A 82 -2.35 -12.59 0.15
N ILE A 83 -1.16 -12.97 0.62
CA ILE A 83 -0.02 -13.29 -0.26
C ILE A 83 -0.41 -14.38 -1.27
N GLY A 84 -0.02 -14.18 -2.52
CA GLY A 84 -0.33 -15.08 -3.64
C GLY A 84 -1.67 -14.80 -4.33
N LYS A 85 -2.53 -13.92 -3.79
CA LYS A 85 -3.75 -13.52 -4.50
C LYS A 85 -3.43 -12.74 -5.77
N PRO A 86 -4.15 -12.99 -6.88
CA PRO A 86 -3.86 -12.40 -8.18
C PRO A 86 -4.07 -10.88 -8.20
N TYR A 87 -3.27 -10.22 -9.05
CA TYR A 87 -3.46 -8.82 -9.39
C TYR A 87 -4.45 -8.64 -10.53
N PHE A 88 -5.37 -7.70 -10.38
CA PHE A 88 -6.27 -7.27 -11.46
C PHE A 88 -6.45 -5.75 -11.42
N LEU A 89 -6.11 -5.05 -12.52
CA LEU A 89 -6.08 -3.58 -12.57
C LEU A 89 -7.43 -2.94 -12.21
N PHE A 90 -8.51 -3.54 -12.73
CA PHE A 90 -9.88 -3.10 -12.54
C PHE A 90 -10.61 -3.94 -11.48
N ALA A 91 -9.91 -4.39 -10.44
CA ALA A 91 -10.53 -5.08 -9.32
C ALA A 91 -11.62 -4.20 -8.70
N ASP A 92 -12.80 -4.78 -8.50
CA ASP A 92 -13.90 -4.11 -7.82
C ASP A 92 -13.52 -3.85 -6.35
N LYS A 93 -13.95 -2.74 -5.79
CA LYS A 93 -13.66 -2.39 -4.40
C LYS A 93 -14.26 -3.36 -3.37
N GLN A 94 -15.21 -4.21 -3.76
CA GLN A 94 -15.76 -5.28 -2.92
C GLN A 94 -15.12 -6.66 -3.22
N ASP A 95 -14.30 -6.78 -4.26
CA ASP A 95 -13.60 -8.02 -4.58
C ASP A 95 -12.58 -8.37 -3.48
N THR A 96 -12.57 -9.63 -3.08
CA THR A 96 -11.64 -10.17 -2.08
C THR A 96 -10.80 -11.31 -2.62
N LEU A 97 -11.00 -11.74 -3.86
CA LEU A 97 -10.28 -12.82 -4.51
C LEU A 97 -9.08 -12.30 -5.31
N GLN A 98 -9.17 -11.08 -5.82
CA GLN A 98 -8.15 -10.40 -6.61
C GLN A 98 -8.10 -8.92 -6.23
N PHE A 99 -6.93 -8.29 -6.44
CA PHE A 99 -6.72 -6.91 -6.02
C PHE A 99 -5.96 -6.10 -7.05
N ASN A 100 -6.21 -4.79 -7.10
CA ASN A 100 -5.17 -3.83 -7.45
C ASN A 100 -4.47 -3.33 -6.17
N CYS A 101 -3.42 -2.52 -6.31
CA CYS A 101 -2.66 -2.03 -5.17
C CYS A 101 -3.49 -1.20 -4.18
N ALA A 102 -4.42 -0.38 -4.69
CA ALA A 102 -5.23 0.51 -3.86
C ALA A 102 -6.36 -0.24 -3.13
N THR A 103 -7.09 -1.11 -3.83
CA THR A 103 -8.13 -1.98 -3.25
C THR A 103 -7.55 -2.90 -2.18
N PHE A 104 -6.35 -3.45 -2.38
CA PHE A 104 -5.64 -4.21 -1.35
C PHE A 104 -5.42 -3.39 -0.07
N VAL A 105 -4.84 -2.19 -0.17
CA VAL A 105 -4.60 -1.31 0.98
C VAL A 105 -5.90 -0.90 1.67
N ARG A 106 -6.94 -0.59 0.89
CA ARG A 106 -8.27 -0.24 1.40
C ARG A 106 -8.85 -1.38 2.23
N HIS A 107 -8.86 -2.61 1.72
CA HIS A 107 -9.39 -3.76 2.44
C HIS A 107 -8.60 -4.04 3.72
N ALA A 108 -7.27 -3.90 3.68
CA ALA A 108 -6.44 -4.08 4.86
C ALA A 108 -6.79 -3.08 5.98
N LEU A 109 -6.96 -1.80 5.65
CA LEU A 109 -7.36 -0.77 6.62
C LEU A 109 -8.78 -0.97 7.15
N ARG A 110 -9.73 -1.36 6.28
CA ARG A 110 -11.10 -1.69 6.68
C ARG A 110 -11.13 -2.89 7.62
N PHE A 111 -10.31 -3.91 7.37
CA PHE A 111 -10.20 -5.08 8.23
C PHE A 111 -9.60 -4.74 9.59
N ALA A 112 -8.46 -4.05 9.60
CA ALA A 112 -7.67 -3.80 10.79
C ALA A 112 -8.32 -2.79 11.75
N ALA A 113 -8.81 -1.67 11.21
CA ALA A 113 -9.19 -0.48 11.99
C ALA A 113 -10.54 0.14 11.60
N LYS A 114 -11.32 -0.52 10.73
CA LYS A 114 -12.60 0.01 10.21
C LYS A 114 -12.47 1.36 9.50
N ILE A 115 -11.28 1.68 9.00
CA ILE A 115 -11.03 2.89 8.21
C ILE A 115 -11.31 2.56 6.75
N ASP A 116 -12.28 3.26 6.15
CA ASP A 116 -12.52 3.22 4.71
C ASP A 116 -11.94 4.49 4.07
N ILE A 117 -10.88 4.31 3.29
CA ILE A 117 -10.12 5.38 2.62
C ILE A 117 -10.63 5.69 1.20
N ASP A 118 -11.73 5.06 0.77
CA ASP A 118 -12.38 5.36 -0.50
C ASP A 118 -13.15 6.69 -0.41
N SER A 119 -12.69 7.68 -1.16
CA SER A 119 -13.38 8.97 -1.31
C SER A 119 -14.26 9.05 -2.56
N GLY A 120 -14.23 8.01 -3.41
CA GLY A 120 -14.87 7.99 -4.71
C GLY A 120 -16.20 7.22 -4.75
N ALA A 121 -17.06 7.57 -5.71
CA ALA A 121 -18.32 6.87 -5.97
C ALA A 121 -18.18 5.68 -6.94
N GLY A 122 -17.01 5.51 -7.58
CA GLY A 122 -16.76 4.46 -8.57
C GLY A 122 -16.75 3.04 -8.00
N SER A 123 -16.89 2.04 -8.88
CA SER A 123 -16.74 0.61 -8.55
C SER A 123 -15.29 0.19 -8.36
N VAL A 124 -14.35 0.93 -8.95
CA VAL A 124 -12.90 0.71 -8.83
C VAL A 124 -12.28 1.83 -8.01
N PHE A 125 -11.33 1.47 -7.15
CA PHE A 125 -10.55 2.40 -6.33
C PHE A 125 -9.09 2.39 -6.80
N PHE A 126 -8.52 3.57 -7.05
CA PHE A 126 -7.17 3.79 -7.53
C PHE A 126 -6.33 4.59 -6.53
N PRO A 127 -4.99 4.55 -6.64
CA PRO A 127 -4.11 5.27 -5.71
C PRO A 127 -4.36 6.78 -5.60
N ASN A 128 -4.84 7.44 -6.66
CA ASN A 128 -5.13 8.88 -6.59
C ASN A 128 -6.32 9.19 -5.68
N ASP A 129 -7.30 8.28 -5.59
CA ASP A 129 -8.55 8.48 -4.86
C ASP A 129 -8.31 8.57 -3.33
N ILE A 130 -7.12 8.18 -2.86
CA ILE A 130 -6.76 8.27 -1.45
C ILE A 130 -6.35 9.70 -1.02
N PHE A 131 -5.85 10.53 -1.94
CA PHE A 131 -5.22 11.80 -1.56
C PHE A 131 -6.22 12.85 -1.12
N ASP A 132 -7.47 12.72 -1.55
CA ASP A 132 -8.58 13.57 -1.16
C ASP A 132 -9.26 13.10 0.14
N TYR A 133 -8.83 11.94 0.68
CA TYR A 133 -9.38 11.44 1.93
C TYR A 133 -8.94 12.30 3.12
N PRO A 134 -9.86 12.76 4.00
CA PRO A 134 -9.58 13.75 5.04
C PRO A 134 -8.41 13.43 5.98
N LEU A 135 -8.15 12.15 6.25
CA LEU A 135 -7.03 11.73 7.10
C LEU A 135 -5.67 12.15 6.53
N PHE A 136 -5.52 12.16 5.20
CA PHE A 136 -4.26 12.42 4.50
C PHE A 136 -4.13 13.86 3.97
N LEU A 137 -5.17 14.68 4.15
CA LEU A 137 -5.10 16.13 3.90
C LEU A 137 -4.26 16.86 4.95
N LYS A 138 -4.13 16.28 6.16
CA LYS A 138 -3.28 16.83 7.23
C LYS A 138 -1.80 16.62 6.87
N THR A 139 -1.01 17.70 6.95
CA THR A 139 0.43 17.72 6.60
C THR A 139 1.27 16.65 7.29
N ASN A 140 0.90 16.29 8.52
CA ASN A 140 1.66 15.35 9.35
C ASN A 140 1.37 13.89 8.98
N ASN A 141 0.26 13.64 8.28
CA ASN A 141 -0.19 12.32 7.85
C ASN A 141 0.19 12.00 6.40
N ARG A 142 0.76 12.97 5.68
CA ARG A 142 1.24 12.80 4.31
C ARG A 142 2.60 13.47 4.16
N ILE A 143 3.65 12.66 4.24
CA ILE A 143 5.03 13.13 4.12
C ILE A 143 5.54 12.81 2.72
N ARG A 144 6.03 13.81 2.01
CA ARG A 144 6.66 13.65 0.69
C ARG A 144 8.16 13.43 0.87
N TYR A 145 8.68 12.39 0.23
CA TYR A 145 10.11 12.09 0.13
C TYR A 145 10.53 12.07 -1.34
#